data_AF-E1YAQ9-F1
#
_entry.id   AF-E1YAQ9-F1
#
_cell.length_a   1.000
_cell.length_b   1.000
_cell.length_c   1.000
_cell.angle_alpha   90.00
_cell.angle_beta   90.00
_cell.angle_gamma   90.00
#
_symmetry.space_group_name_H-M   'P 1'
#
loop_
_entity.id
_entity.type
_entity.pdbx_description
1 polymer ?
#
loop_
_entity_poly.entity_id
_entity_poly.type
_entity_poly.pdbx_seq_one_letter_code
_entity_poly.pdbx_strand_id
1 'polypeptide(L)' 'MIFDPDTHHRRSVRLTGYDYSKAGLYFITICTHNRLCVLGQ' A
#
# COMPACT_ATOMS: atom_id res chain seq x y z
N MET A 1 13.44 2.77 -12.98
CA MET A 1 12.24 2.39 -13.77
C MET A 1 11.45 3.65 -14.03
N ILE A 2 11.03 3.88 -15.27
CA ILE A 2 10.25 5.04 -15.69
C ILE A 2 8.79 4.78 -15.31
N PHE A 3 8.13 5.75 -14.70
CA PHE A 3 6.71 5.64 -14.34
C PHE A 3 5.84 5.75 -15.60
N ASP A 4 5.03 4.72 -15.84
CA ASP A 4 4.07 4.65 -16.93
C ASP A 4 2.65 4.58 -16.32
N PRO A 5 1.80 5.60 -16.49
CA PRO A 5 0.51 5.68 -15.82
C PRO A 5 -0.53 4.65 -16.32
N ASP A 6 -0.40 4.13 -17.54
CA ASP A 6 -1.31 3.13 -18.11
C ASP A 6 -1.07 1.74 -17.54
N THR A 7 0.14 1.49 -17.01
CA THR A 7 0.54 0.22 -16.40
C THR A 7 0.63 0.30 -14.88
N HIS A 8 1.02 1.45 -14.31
CA HIS A 8 1.25 1.65 -12.89
C HIS A 8 0.03 2.26 -12.18
N HIS A 9 -0.98 1.44 -11.93
CA HIS A 9 -2.19 1.81 -11.18
C HIS A 9 -1.98 1.90 -9.65
N ARG A 10 -0.77 2.24 -9.20
CA ARG A 10 -0.47 2.33 -7.76
C ARG A 10 -1.14 3.57 -7.17
N ARG A 11 -2.11 3.36 -6.28
CA ARG A 11 -2.75 4.43 -5.51
C ARG A 11 -2.12 4.57 -4.13
N SER A 12 -2.08 5.79 -3.60
CA SER A 12 -1.70 6.00 -2.21
C SER A 12 -2.78 5.43 -1.29
N VAL A 13 -2.36 4.63 -0.32
CA VAL A 13 -3.22 4.13 0.78
C VAL A 13 -3.12 4.98 2.04
N ARG A 14 -2.30 6.04 2.02
CA ARG A 14 -2.08 6.90 3.18
C ARG A 14 -3.34 7.69 3.49
N LEU A 15 -3.66 7.79 4.77
CA LEU A 15 -4.75 8.63 5.25
C LEU A 15 -4.38 10.10 5.03
N THR A 16 -5.23 10.85 4.34
CA THR A 16 -5.00 12.27 4.06
C THR A 16 -4.93 13.06 5.37
N GLY A 17 -3.85 13.83 5.54
CA GLY A 17 -3.63 14.65 6.75
C GLY A 17 -3.15 13.87 7.98
N TYR A 18 -2.93 12.56 7.89
CA TYR A 18 -2.44 11.77 9.00
C TYR A 18 -0.91 11.87 9.13
N ASP A 19 -0.44 12.25 10.31
CA ASP A 19 0.97 12.32 10.65
C ASP A 19 1.43 10.97 11.23
N TYR A 20 2.14 10.20 10.41
CA TYR A 20 2.67 8.87 10.75
C TYR A 20 3.84 8.91 11.75
N SER A 21 4.36 10.09 12.10
CA SER A 21 5.43 10.23 13.11
C SER A 21 4.90 10.30 14.54
N LYS A 22 3.58 10.55 14.71
CA LYS A 22 2.95 10.63 16.03
C LYS A 22 2.90 9.26 16.70
N ALA A 23 3.09 9.27 18.02
CA ALA A 23 2.84 8.09 18.84
C ALA A 23 1.36 7.65 18.69
N GLY A 24 1.15 6.38 18.38
CA GLY A 24 -0.18 5.82 18.12
C GLY A 24 -0.11 4.53 17.31
N LEU A 25 -1.26 3.94 17.02
CA LEU A 25 -1.39 2.71 16.23
C LEU A 25 -2.40 2.93 15.11
N TYR A 26 -2.13 2.30 13.96
CA TYR A 26 -3.09 2.16 12.88
C TYR A 26 -3.01 0.72 12.35
N PHE A 27 -4.14 0.21 11.88
CA PHE A 27 -4.25 -1.16 11.41
C PHE A 27 -4.43 -1.17 9.89
N ILE A 28 -3.72 -2.07 9.22
CA ILE A 28 -3.91 -2.34 7.79
C ILE A 28 -4.21 -3.83 7.61
N THR A 29 -5.12 -4.14 6.72
CA THR A 29 -5.39 -5.51 6.27
C THR A 29 -5.03 -5.60 4.80
N ILE A 30 -4.17 -6.54 4.45
CA ILE A 30 -3.73 -6.78 3.07
C ILE A 30 -4.17 -8.19 2.67
N CYS A 31 -4.85 -8.29 1.54
CA CYS A 31 -5.26 -9.55 0.94
C CYS A 31 -4.57 -9.70 -0.41
N THR A 32 -4.04 -10.88 -0.70
CA THR A 32 -3.56 -11.22 -2.03
C THR A 32 -4.67 -11.86 -2.84
N HIS A 33 -4.66 -11.64 -4.16
CA HIS A 33 -5.57 -12.34 -5.05
C HIS A 33 -5.39 -13.85 -4.88
N ASN A 34 -6.49 -14.58 -4.74
CA ASN A 34 -6.52 -16.04 -4.52
C ASN A 34 -5.61 -16.55 -3.39
N ARG A 35 -5.31 -15.73 -2.38
CA ARG A 35 -4.43 -16.09 -1.24
C ARG A 35 -3.03 -16.53 -1.67
N LEU A 36 -2.53 -16.00 -2.79
CA LEU A 36 -1.20 -16.32 -3.30
C LEU A 36 -0.09 -15.72 -2.39
N CYS A 37 1.01 -16.44 -2.22
CA CYS A 37 2.18 -16.04 -1.42
C CYS A 37 3.12 -15.10 -2.19
N VAL A 38 2.67 -13.88 -2.48
CA VAL A 38 3.41 -12.91 -3.32
C VAL A 38 4.07 -11.76 -2.55
N LEU A 39 3.92 -11.71 -1.22
CA LEU A 39 4.39 -10.60 -0.37
C LEU A 39 5.84 -10.74 0.14
N GLY A 40 6.71 -11.48 -0.56
CA GLY A 40 8.10 -11.70 -0.11
C GLY A 40 8.88 -12.74 -0.91
N GLN A 41 8.63 -12.85 -2.21
CA GLN A 41 9.50 -13.61 -3.13
C GLN A 41 10.78 -12.83 -3.43
#